data_AF-A0A9P7S0S3-F1
#
_entry.id   AF-A0A9P7S0S3-F1
#
_cell.length_a   1.000
_cell.length_b   1.000
_cell.length_c   1.000
_cell.angle_alpha   90.00
_cell.angle_beta   90.00
_cell.angle_gamma   90.00
#
_symmetry.space_group_name_H-M   'P 1'
#
loop_
_entity.id
_entity.type
_entity.pdbx_description
1 polymer ?
#
loop_
_entity_poly.entity_id
_entity_poly.type
_entity_poly.pdbx_seq_one_letter_code
_entity_poly.pdbx_strand_id
1 'polypeptide(L)'
;MSGECFDAILPDLQRPILYQRCQSVTDVPSVRLFPTVEPRFLRNDYVPSVVEMSELKDVLEKGNRELNGYGEDIAALRQTLERFTNAKSTVKKTTRQCRAAIFAQRRVPVEIWEMIFSMSCLSLCEYSFDVDYRSGSPLLGHPATLISQVCSRWRTIVKASSKLWSSINVNLSETRYNAVLPLEVYFSNSGDYPLKLRIQVQGSVGLD
;
A
#
# COMPACT_ATOMS: atom_id res chain seq x y z
N MET A 1 24.88 31.75 22.43
CA MET A 1 25.63 30.56 22.00
C MET A 1 24.64 29.68 21.26
N SER A 2 24.46 29.95 19.97
CA SER A 2 25.13 29.23 18.87
C SER A 2 24.54 27.81 18.79
N GLY A 3 23.87 27.35 17.76
CA GLY A 3 23.72 27.83 16.39
C GLY A 3 23.26 26.60 15.59
N GLU A 4 22.32 26.82 14.69
CA GLU A 4 22.19 26.21 13.36
C GLU A 4 22.63 24.74 13.18
N CYS A 5 21.72 23.90 12.70
CA CYS A 5 21.85 23.19 11.41
C CYS A 5 20.88 22.00 11.36
N PHE A 6 19.62 22.22 10.97
CA PHE A 6 18.78 21.14 10.41
C PHE A 6 17.85 21.64 9.28
N ASP A 7 18.18 22.78 8.68
CA ASP A 7 17.64 23.24 7.40
C ASP A 7 18.71 23.09 6.31
N ALA A 8 19.14 21.86 6.06
CA ALA A 8 19.91 21.52 4.87
C ALA A 8 19.77 20.03 4.61
N ILE A 9 18.89 19.68 3.68
CA ILE A 9 18.99 18.66 2.62
C ILE A 9 17.54 18.49 2.10
N LEU A 10 17.00 19.57 1.53
CA LEU A 10 16.13 19.43 0.38
C LEU A 10 17.08 19.57 -0.81
N PRO A 11 17.53 18.48 -1.46
CA PRO A 11 18.23 18.63 -2.71
C PRO A 11 17.18 19.08 -3.72
N ASP A 12 17.25 20.38 -4.02
CA ASP A 12 17.02 20.99 -5.32
C ASP A 12 16.19 20.07 -6.24
N LEU A 13 14.89 20.03 -5.96
CA LEU A 13 13.92 19.28 -6.73
C LEU A 13 14.02 19.80 -8.15
N GLN A 14 14.73 19.04 -8.98
CA GLN A 14 14.82 18.96 -10.43
C GLN A 14 13.70 19.67 -11.22
N ARG A 15 13.47 20.96 -10.98
CA ARG A 15 12.61 21.84 -11.77
C ARG A 15 13.10 21.92 -13.21
N PRO A 16 14.42 21.82 -13.54
CA PRO A 16 14.84 21.78 -14.94
C PRO A 16 14.44 20.48 -15.65
N ILE A 17 14.43 19.34 -14.95
CA ILE A 17 14.27 18.02 -15.61
C ILE A 17 12.80 17.72 -15.88
N LEU A 18 11.89 18.14 -15.00
CA LEU A 18 10.45 18.04 -15.27
C LEU A 18 10.03 19.05 -16.35
N TYR A 19 10.62 20.26 -16.38
CA TYR A 19 10.32 21.27 -17.38
C TYR A 19 10.80 20.87 -18.79
N GLN A 20 12.03 20.34 -18.94
CA GLN A 20 12.51 19.83 -20.23
C GLN A 20 11.73 18.61 -20.74
N ARG A 21 11.18 17.79 -19.83
CA ARG A 21 10.51 16.53 -20.20
C ARG A 21 9.01 16.70 -20.51
N CYS A 22 8.43 17.83 -20.12
CA CYS A 22 7.05 18.21 -20.41
C CYS A 22 6.90 19.19 -21.58
N GLN A 23 7.97 19.86 -22.02
CA GLN A 23 7.93 20.78 -23.17
C GLN A 23 7.54 20.09 -24.50
N SER A 24 7.61 18.77 -24.59
CA SER A 24 7.11 18.01 -25.74
C SER A 24 5.62 17.62 -25.65
N VAL A 25 4.91 18.04 -24.60
CA VAL A 25 3.54 17.56 -24.31
C VAL A 25 2.50 18.69 -24.24
N THR A 26 2.93 19.97 -24.28
CA THR A 26 2.02 21.11 -24.06
C THR A 26 1.43 21.76 -25.30
N ASP A 27 1.73 21.27 -26.51
CA ASP A 27 0.94 21.63 -27.69
C ASP A 27 -0.32 20.75 -27.74
N VAL A 28 -1.32 21.13 -26.95
CA VAL A 28 -2.68 20.63 -27.19
C VAL A 28 -3.12 21.27 -28.51
N PRO A 29 -3.41 20.48 -29.57
CA PRO A 29 -3.91 21.06 -30.81
C PRO A 29 -5.18 21.84 -30.49
N SER A 30 -5.18 23.14 -30.79
CA SER A 30 -6.40 23.93 -30.69
C SER A 30 -7.50 23.20 -31.45
N VAL A 31 -8.63 22.92 -30.80
CA VAL A 31 -9.77 22.21 -31.41
C VAL A 31 -10.17 23.00 -32.66
N ARG A 32 -9.77 22.50 -33.83
CA ARG A 32 -10.13 23.13 -35.10
C ARG A 32 -11.60 22.85 -35.33
N LEU A 33 -12.40 23.91 -35.41
CA LEU A 33 -13.82 23.81 -35.72
C LEU A 33 -13.96 23.29 -37.15
N PHE A 34 -14.46 22.06 -37.30
CA PHE A 34 -14.82 21.51 -38.59
C PHE A 34 -16.05 22.25 -39.13
N PRO A 35 -16.13 22.56 -40.44
CA PRO A 35 -17.32 23.17 -41.01
C PRO A 35 -18.55 22.26 -40.79
N THR A 36 -19.61 22.83 -40.21
CA THR A 36 -20.89 22.15 -40.04
C THR A 36 -21.57 22.02 -41.40
N VAL A 37 -21.92 20.79 -41.78
CA VAL A 37 -22.69 20.52 -43.01
C VAL A 37 -24.04 21.23 -42.93
N GLU A 38 -24.43 21.94 -43.98
CA GLU A 38 -25.71 22.65 -43.98
C GLU A 38 -26.90 21.67 -43.83
N PRO A 39 -27.92 21.99 -43.02
CA PRO A 39 -29.04 21.08 -42.77
C PRO A 39 -29.81 20.63 -44.00
N ARG A 40 -29.75 21.41 -45.10
CA ARG A 40 -30.39 21.05 -46.38
C ARG A 40 -29.81 19.77 -46.99
N PHE A 41 -28.51 19.52 -46.80
CA PHE A 41 -27.83 18.31 -47.29
C PHE A 41 -28.25 17.04 -46.54
N LEU A 42 -28.98 17.17 -45.43
CA LEU A 42 -29.48 16.06 -44.61
C LEU A 42 -30.96 15.77 -44.87
N ARG A 43 -31.63 16.54 -45.73
CA ARG A 43 -33.04 16.33 -46.07
C ARG A 43 -33.18 15.28 -47.17
N ASN A 44 -34.13 14.36 -47.00
CA ASN A 44 -34.32 13.21 -47.88
C ASN A 44 -34.84 13.59 -49.30
N ASP A 45 -35.44 14.77 -49.44
CA ASP A 45 -36.00 15.31 -50.68
C ASP A 45 -35.02 16.18 -51.48
N TYR A 46 -33.81 16.41 -50.97
CA TYR A 46 -32.82 17.26 -51.60
C TYR A 46 -31.68 16.43 -52.23
N VAL A 47 -31.42 16.67 -53.52
CA VAL A 47 -30.31 16.04 -54.26
C VAL A 47 -29.25 17.11 -54.54
N PRO A 48 -28.04 16.98 -53.98
CA PRO A 48 -26.96 17.94 -54.22
C PRO A 48 -26.53 17.95 -55.68
N SER A 49 -26.17 19.13 -56.19
CA SER A 49 -25.57 19.28 -57.51
C SER A 49 -24.17 18.65 -57.58
N VAL A 50 -23.65 18.46 -58.80
CA VAL A 50 -22.30 17.89 -59.01
C VAL A 50 -21.21 18.72 -58.32
N VAL A 51 -21.36 20.04 -58.27
CA VAL A 51 -20.43 20.95 -57.61
C VAL A 51 -20.51 20.76 -56.09
N GLU A 52 -21.72 20.76 -55.52
CA GLU A 52 -21.93 20.54 -54.08
C GLU A 52 -21.46 19.15 -53.63
N MET A 53 -21.65 18.12 -54.47
CA MET A 53 -21.10 16.78 -54.23
C MET A 53 -19.57 16.77 -54.21
N SER A 54 -18.91 17.58 -55.05
CA SER A 54 -17.46 17.71 -55.05
C SER A 54 -16.97 18.41 -53.78
N GLU A 55 -17.60 19.51 -53.39
CA GLU A 55 -17.26 20.25 -52.17
C GLU A 55 -17.44 19.40 -50.91
N LEU A 56 -18.55 18.64 -50.82
CA LEU A 56 -18.80 17.71 -49.70
C LEU A 56 -17.75 16.60 -49.63
N LYS A 57 -17.30 16.07 -50.77
CA LYS A 57 -16.23 15.06 -50.82
C LYS A 57 -14.91 15.63 -50.32
N ASP A 58 -14.55 16.85 -50.71
CA ASP A 58 -13.32 17.50 -50.24
C ASP A 58 -13.34 17.75 -48.73
N VAL A 59 -14.49 18.16 -48.18
CA VAL A 59 -14.70 18.31 -46.73
C VAL A 59 -14.57 16.96 -46.03
N LEU A 60 -15.16 15.90 -46.58
CA LEU A 60 -15.07 14.54 -46.02
C LEU A 60 -13.64 14.02 -46.02
N GLU A 61 -12.93 14.17 -47.14
CA GLU A 61 -11.53 13.76 -47.29
C GLU A 61 -10.61 14.51 -46.33
N LYS A 62 -10.84 15.82 -46.14
CA LYS A 62 -10.14 16.61 -45.14
C LYS A 62 -10.44 16.11 -43.72
N GLY A 63 -11.71 15.80 -43.42
CA GLY A 63 -12.14 15.23 -42.13
C GLY A 63 -11.48 13.91 -41.81
N ASN A 64 -11.43 13.01 -42.79
CA ASN A 64 -10.78 11.71 -42.64
C ASN A 64 -9.28 11.86 -42.39
N ARG A 65 -8.60 12.78 -43.09
CA ARG A 65 -7.17 13.06 -42.84
C ARG A 65 -6.92 13.57 -41.43
N GLU A 66 -7.74 14.51 -40.94
CA GLU A 66 -7.59 15.05 -39.58
C GLU A 66 -7.91 13.99 -38.51
N LEU A 67 -8.97 13.18 -38.70
CA LEU A 67 -9.30 12.07 -37.79
C LEU A 67 -8.18 11.04 -37.71
N ASN A 68 -7.57 10.69 -38.84
CA ASN A 68 -6.43 9.78 -38.86
C ASN A 68 -5.23 10.38 -38.12
N GLY A 69 -4.92 11.65 -38.34
CA GLY A 69 -3.86 12.36 -37.61
C GLY A 69 -4.08 12.36 -36.08
N TYR A 70 -5.30 12.67 -35.64
CA TYR A 70 -5.64 12.56 -34.21
C TYR A 70 -5.51 11.12 -33.69
N GLY A 71 -5.85 10.12 -34.49
CA GLY A 71 -5.65 8.72 -34.15
C GLY A 71 -4.18 8.36 -33.91
N GLU A 72 -3.29 8.84 -34.78
CA GLU A 72 -1.83 8.66 -34.66
C GLU A 72 -1.28 9.38 -33.42
N ASP A 73 -1.69 10.62 -33.17
CA ASP A 73 -1.28 11.41 -32.00
C ASP A 73 -1.71 10.74 -30.69
N ILE A 74 -2.97 10.27 -30.63
CA ILE A 74 -3.49 9.54 -29.48
C ILE A 74 -2.68 8.26 -29.24
N ALA A 75 -2.33 7.53 -30.31
CA ALA A 75 -1.52 6.32 -30.19
C ALA A 75 -0.10 6.64 -29.66
N ALA A 76 0.54 7.69 -30.16
CA ALA A 76 1.86 8.14 -29.71
C ALA A 76 1.86 8.58 -28.25
N LEU A 77 0.84 9.34 -27.82
CA LEU A 77 0.68 9.77 -26.43
C LEU A 77 0.45 8.58 -25.50
N ARG A 78 -0.37 7.60 -25.91
CA ARG A 78 -0.60 6.36 -25.14
C ARG A 78 0.70 5.57 -24.96
N GLN A 79 1.50 5.42 -26.01
CA GLN A 79 2.80 4.74 -25.93
C GLN A 79 3.76 5.47 -24.98
N THR A 80 3.77 6.80 -25.02
CA THR A 80 4.58 7.63 -24.13
C THR A 80 4.16 7.45 -22.68
N LEU A 81 2.85 7.47 -22.41
CA LEU A 81 2.28 7.23 -21.08
C LEU A 81 2.62 5.82 -20.56
N GLU A 82 2.56 4.80 -21.43
CA GLU A 82 2.96 3.44 -21.09
C GLU A 82 4.44 3.37 -20.69
N ARG A 83 5.33 4.00 -21.45
CA ARG A 83 6.76 4.09 -21.10
C ARG A 83 6.99 4.73 -19.73
N PHE A 84 6.30 5.84 -19.45
CA PHE A 84 6.42 6.53 -18.17
C PHE A 84 5.87 5.72 -16.99
N THR A 85 4.74 5.04 -17.18
CA THR A 85 4.15 4.18 -16.14
C THR A 85 5.03 2.97 -15.83
N ASN A 86 5.64 2.36 -16.86
CA ASN A 86 6.61 1.28 -16.70
C ASN A 86 7.91 1.74 -16.01
N ALA A 87 8.42 2.92 -16.38
CA ALA A 87 9.58 3.50 -15.69
C ALA A 87 9.27 3.77 -14.21
N LYS A 88 8.10 4.37 -13.93
CA LYS A 88 7.63 4.65 -12.56
C LYS A 88 7.49 3.37 -11.73
N SER A 89 6.90 2.31 -12.29
CA SER A 89 6.72 1.04 -11.59
C SER A 89 8.06 0.39 -11.25
N THR A 90 9.02 0.44 -12.19
CA THR A 90 10.39 -0.06 -12.01
C THR A 90 11.10 0.67 -10.88
N VAL A 91 11.13 2.01 -10.91
CA VAL A 91 11.76 2.82 -9.86
C VAL A 91 11.10 2.56 -8.51
N LYS A 92 9.77 2.48 -8.45
CA LYS A 92 9.04 2.17 -7.20
C LYS A 92 9.45 0.80 -6.62
N LYS A 93 9.60 -0.22 -7.48
CA LYS A 93 10.04 -1.56 -7.08
C LYS A 93 11.47 -1.52 -6.52
N THR A 94 12.40 -0.91 -7.25
CA THR A 94 13.81 -0.82 -6.83
C THR A 94 13.95 -0.04 -5.52
N THR A 95 13.28 1.10 -5.38
CA THR A 95 13.30 1.88 -4.13
C THR A 95 12.76 1.07 -2.94
N ARG A 96 11.69 0.29 -3.12
CA ARG A 96 11.18 -0.61 -2.07
C ARG A 96 12.21 -1.68 -1.69
N GLN A 97 12.90 -2.26 -2.66
CA GLN A 97 13.94 -3.26 -2.43
C GLN A 97 15.15 -2.67 -1.71
N CYS A 98 15.64 -1.50 -2.14
CA CYS A 98 16.74 -0.79 -1.48
C CYS A 98 16.37 -0.42 -0.04
N ARG A 99 15.17 0.13 0.19
CA ARG A 99 14.68 0.39 1.55
C ARG A 99 14.69 -0.88 2.39
N ALA A 100 14.13 -1.98 1.88
CA ALA A 100 14.13 -3.28 2.56
C ALA A 100 15.55 -3.80 2.87
N ALA A 101 16.53 -3.51 2.01
CA ALA A 101 17.93 -3.87 2.22
C ALA A 101 18.64 -2.97 3.24
N ILE A 102 18.31 -1.67 3.26
CA ILE A 102 18.91 -0.68 4.17
C ILE A 102 18.36 -0.81 5.60
N PHE A 103 17.10 -1.24 5.76
CA PHE A 103 16.48 -1.31 7.08
C PHE A 103 17.33 -2.14 8.08
N ALA A 104 17.60 -1.51 9.23
CA ALA A 104 18.40 -2.04 10.33
C ALA A 104 17.92 -3.42 10.82
N GLN A 105 16.66 -3.78 10.58
CA GLN A 105 16.10 -5.09 10.92
C GLN A 105 16.86 -6.28 10.34
N ARG A 106 17.55 -6.11 9.20
CA ARG A 106 18.41 -7.15 8.61
C ARG A 106 19.85 -7.16 9.17
N ARG A 107 20.28 -6.07 9.79
CA ARG A 107 21.64 -5.91 10.34
C ARG A 107 21.72 -6.39 11.79
N VAL A 108 20.60 -6.38 12.49
CA VAL A 108 20.53 -6.89 13.86
C VAL A 108 20.54 -8.42 13.83
N PRO A 109 21.54 -9.07 14.47
CA PRO A 109 21.63 -10.53 14.58
C PRO A 109 20.38 -11.13 15.22
N VAL A 110 20.12 -12.40 14.96
CA VAL A 110 18.90 -13.08 15.45
C VAL A 110 18.87 -13.12 16.98
N GLU A 111 20.04 -13.28 17.60
CA GLU A 111 20.26 -13.35 19.04
C GLU A 111 19.80 -12.07 19.74
N ILE A 112 20.03 -10.91 19.11
CA ILE A 112 19.59 -9.61 19.63
C ILE A 112 18.07 -9.47 19.51
N TRP A 113 17.48 -9.94 18.42
CA TRP A 113 16.01 -9.99 18.29
C TRP A 113 15.38 -10.92 19.33
N GLU A 114 15.95 -12.10 19.54
CA GLU A 114 15.50 -13.05 20.56
C GLU A 114 15.61 -12.45 21.97
N MET A 115 16.66 -11.69 22.26
CA MET A 115 16.80 -10.97 23.52
C MET A 115 15.70 -9.92 23.69
N ILE A 116 15.46 -9.08 22.68
CA ILE A 116 14.40 -8.06 22.70
C ILE A 116 13.01 -8.70 22.89
N PHE A 117 12.73 -9.76 22.13
CA PHE A 117 11.46 -10.48 22.22
C PHE A 117 11.32 -11.18 23.57
N SER A 118 12.39 -11.78 24.10
CA SER A 118 12.38 -12.36 25.44
C SER A 118 12.06 -11.31 26.50
N MET A 119 12.62 -10.09 26.39
CA MET A 119 12.28 -9.01 27.30
C MET A 119 10.81 -8.59 27.21
N SER A 120 10.28 -8.53 25.99
CA SER A 120 8.89 -8.14 25.75
C SER A 120 7.87 -9.21 26.16
N CYS A 121 8.20 -10.48 25.93
CA CYS A 121 7.31 -11.62 26.20
C CYS A 121 7.44 -12.15 27.63
N LEU A 122 8.59 -11.98 28.29
CA LEU A 122 8.90 -12.66 29.56
C LEU A 122 9.30 -11.72 30.70
N SER A 123 9.66 -10.46 30.43
CA SER A 123 10.25 -9.57 31.46
C SER A 123 9.30 -8.52 32.04
N LEU A 124 8.06 -8.41 31.59
CA LEU A 124 7.16 -7.34 32.05
C LEU A 124 6.25 -7.70 33.23
N CYS A 125 6.05 -8.99 33.54
CA CYS A 125 5.41 -9.49 34.76
C CYS A 125 5.60 -11.02 34.81
N GLU A 126 5.48 -11.62 36.00
CA GLU A 126 5.54 -13.08 36.22
C GLU A 126 4.58 -13.86 35.28
N TYR A 127 3.55 -13.16 34.76
CA TYR A 127 2.66 -13.56 33.68
C TYR A 127 2.38 -12.33 32.80
N SER A 128 2.50 -12.44 31.48
CA SER A 128 2.54 -11.29 30.57
C SER A 128 1.14 -10.75 30.20
N PHE A 129 0.29 -10.33 31.14
CA PHE A 129 -0.91 -9.57 30.80
C PHE A 129 -1.66 -8.94 31.99
N ASP A 130 -1.96 -7.64 31.87
CA ASP A 130 -3.06 -6.95 32.57
C ASP A 130 -3.90 -6.22 31.51
N VAL A 131 -5.22 -6.34 31.57
CA VAL A 131 -6.15 -5.80 30.55
C VAL A 131 -6.81 -4.56 31.10
N ASP A 132 -6.45 -3.39 30.58
CA ASP A 132 -7.26 -2.19 30.81
C ASP A 132 -8.45 -2.17 29.83
N TYR A 133 -9.60 -2.64 30.33
CA TYR A 133 -10.86 -2.68 29.60
C TYR A 133 -11.48 -1.29 29.31
N ARG A 134 -10.88 -0.19 29.78
CA ARG A 134 -11.40 1.16 29.51
C ARG A 134 -11.25 1.61 28.04
N SER A 135 -10.45 0.93 27.23
CA SER A 135 -10.07 1.38 25.88
C SER A 135 -10.85 0.76 24.71
N GLY A 136 -11.80 -0.14 24.96
CA GLY A 136 -12.77 -0.60 23.94
C GLY A 136 -12.18 -1.32 22.71
N SER A 137 -10.90 -1.72 22.73
CA SER A 137 -10.28 -2.47 21.64
C SER A 137 -10.09 -3.96 22.03
N PRO A 138 -10.69 -4.95 21.34
CA PRO A 138 -10.62 -6.36 21.72
C PRO A 138 -9.33 -7.08 21.32
N LEU A 139 -8.26 -6.35 21.02
CA LEU A 139 -7.05 -6.90 20.40
C LEU A 139 -5.79 -6.56 21.18
N LEU A 140 -5.82 -6.69 22.50
CA LEU A 140 -4.57 -6.84 23.23
C LEU A 140 -4.14 -8.31 23.17
N GLY A 141 -3.56 -8.68 22.03
CA GLY A 141 -3.00 -9.98 21.78
C GLY A 141 -1.77 -10.25 22.66
N HIS A 142 -1.54 -11.51 22.98
CA HIS A 142 -0.35 -11.95 23.70
C HIS A 142 0.95 -11.43 23.02
N PRO A 143 1.98 -10.98 23.76
CA PRO A 143 3.17 -10.33 23.18
C PRO A 143 3.82 -11.08 22.02
N ALA A 144 4.00 -12.40 22.09
CA ALA A 144 4.59 -13.17 21.00
C ALA A 144 3.72 -13.14 19.74
N THR A 145 2.39 -13.18 19.89
CA THR A 145 1.44 -13.07 18.78
C THR A 145 1.53 -11.69 18.12
N LEU A 146 1.56 -10.61 18.90
CA LEU A 146 1.69 -9.25 18.37
C LEU A 146 3.01 -9.05 17.61
N ILE A 147 4.12 -9.49 18.19
CA ILE A 147 5.45 -9.41 17.57
C ILE A 147 5.49 -10.21 16.26
N SER A 148 4.82 -11.38 16.19
CA SER A 148 4.78 -12.22 14.99
C SER A 148 4.04 -11.59 13.79
N GLN A 149 3.25 -10.52 14.01
CA GLN A 149 2.50 -9.83 12.96
C GLN A 149 3.27 -8.68 12.31
N VAL A 150 4.42 -8.25 12.88
CA VAL A 150 5.17 -7.09 12.39
C VAL A 150 5.79 -7.33 11.02
N CYS A 151 6.53 -8.43 10.85
CA CYS A 151 7.12 -8.80 9.57
C CYS A 151 7.44 -10.30 9.50
N SER A 152 7.74 -10.81 8.31
CA SER A 152 8.07 -12.23 8.11
C SER A 152 9.31 -12.68 8.89
N ARG A 153 10.34 -11.83 9.00
CA ARG A 153 11.55 -12.14 9.79
C ARG A 153 11.22 -12.31 11.27
N TRP A 154 10.48 -11.37 11.85
CA TRP A 154 10.08 -11.45 13.26
C TRP A 154 9.22 -12.69 13.52
N ARG A 155 8.29 -13.00 12.61
CA ARG A 155 7.50 -14.22 12.69
C ARG A 155 8.35 -15.49 12.69
N THR A 156 9.37 -15.57 11.83
CA THR A 156 10.29 -16.71 11.77
C THR A 156 11.04 -16.86 13.09
N ILE A 157 11.58 -15.77 13.63
CA ILE A 157 12.32 -15.78 14.90
C ILE A 157 11.40 -16.19 16.05
N VAL A 158 10.21 -15.59 16.14
CA VAL A 158 9.25 -15.90 17.20
C VAL A 158 8.79 -17.35 17.14
N LYS A 159 8.50 -17.89 15.94
CA LYS A 159 8.11 -19.30 15.78
C LYS A 159 9.23 -20.29 16.08
N ALA A 160 10.49 -19.91 15.83
CA ALA A 160 11.64 -20.77 16.12
C ALA A 160 11.95 -20.83 17.62
N SER A 161 11.53 -19.82 18.40
CA SER A 161 11.81 -19.74 19.83
C SER A 161 10.60 -20.20 20.66
N SER A 162 10.55 -21.49 20.96
CA SER A 162 9.52 -22.10 21.82
C SER A 162 9.39 -21.43 23.19
N LYS A 163 10.49 -20.88 23.71
CA LYS A 163 10.53 -20.12 24.96
C LYS A 163 9.63 -18.88 24.94
N LEU A 164 9.42 -18.23 23.79
CA LEU A 164 8.55 -17.05 23.71
C LEU A 164 7.06 -17.41 23.82
N TRP A 165 6.73 -18.69 23.64
CA TRP A 165 5.38 -19.24 23.78
C TRP A 165 5.19 -19.94 25.12
N SER A 166 6.15 -19.87 26.05
CA SER A 166 6.17 -20.67 27.27
C SER A 166 5.41 -20.07 28.46
N SER A 167 4.75 -18.95 28.30
CA SER A 167 4.03 -18.26 29.38
C SER A 167 2.76 -17.67 28.79
N ILE A 168 1.62 -17.99 29.38
CA ILE A 168 0.31 -17.47 28.97
C ILE A 168 -0.59 -17.19 30.18
N ASN A 169 -1.21 -16.00 30.18
CA ASN A 169 -2.27 -15.62 31.11
C ASN A 169 -3.60 -15.56 30.36
N VAL A 170 -4.58 -16.33 30.81
CA VAL A 170 -5.93 -16.35 30.25
C VAL A 170 -6.90 -15.83 31.30
N ASN A 171 -7.51 -14.68 31.03
CA ASN A 171 -8.62 -14.20 31.83
C ASN A 171 -9.95 -14.66 31.22
N LEU A 172 -10.67 -15.51 31.96
CA LEU A 172 -11.96 -16.08 31.56
C LEU A 172 -13.15 -15.27 32.09
N SER A 173 -12.95 -14.26 32.95
CA SER A 173 -14.05 -13.46 33.49
C SER A 173 -14.73 -12.55 32.47
N GLU A 174 -14.09 -12.32 31.33
CA GLU A 174 -14.51 -11.30 30.36
C GLU A 174 -14.66 -11.85 28.93
N THR A 175 -14.69 -13.18 28.77
CA THR A 175 -14.67 -13.81 27.46
C THR A 175 -16.03 -13.72 26.75
N ARG A 176 -16.22 -12.65 25.96
CA ARG A 176 -17.05 -12.67 24.74
C ARG A 176 -16.38 -13.42 23.58
N TYR A 177 -15.13 -13.87 23.75
CA TYR A 177 -14.28 -14.47 22.72
C TYR A 177 -13.80 -15.87 23.11
N ASN A 178 -13.64 -16.72 22.10
CA ASN A 178 -13.18 -18.10 22.27
C ASN A 178 -11.68 -18.14 22.59
N ALA A 179 -11.33 -18.35 23.87
CA ALA A 179 -9.95 -18.46 24.36
C ALA A 179 -9.21 -19.73 23.87
N VAL A 180 -9.92 -20.67 23.24
CA VAL A 180 -9.35 -21.93 22.73
C VAL A 180 -8.32 -21.68 21.62
N LEU A 181 -8.59 -20.75 20.69
CA LEU A 181 -7.68 -20.49 19.57
C LEU A 181 -6.31 -19.94 20.02
N PRO A 182 -6.23 -18.93 20.91
CA PRO A 182 -4.95 -18.52 21.49
C PRO A 182 -4.23 -19.66 22.23
N LEU A 183 -4.95 -20.47 23.01
CA LEU A 183 -4.36 -21.58 23.76
C LEU A 183 -3.72 -22.63 22.83
N GLU A 184 -4.43 -23.07 21.80
CA GLU A 184 -3.92 -24.04 20.81
C GLU A 184 -2.64 -23.55 20.14
N VAL A 185 -2.57 -22.27 19.80
CA VAL A 185 -1.38 -21.66 19.20
C VAL A 185 -0.20 -21.69 20.17
N TYR A 186 -0.42 -21.42 21.46
CA TYR A 186 0.64 -21.47 22.47
C TYR A 186 1.12 -22.90 22.71
N PHE A 187 0.21 -23.86 22.87
CA PHE A 187 0.55 -25.28 23.01
C PHE A 187 1.35 -25.80 21.81
N SER A 188 0.93 -25.43 20.61
CA SER A 188 1.60 -25.89 19.38
C SER A 188 3.02 -25.31 19.26
N ASN A 189 3.19 -24.04 19.60
CA ASN A 189 4.47 -23.35 19.40
C ASN A 189 5.44 -23.52 20.58
N SER A 190 4.94 -23.83 21.79
CA SER A 190 5.81 -24.14 22.94
C SER A 190 6.57 -25.46 22.75
N GLY A 191 6.06 -26.39 21.92
CA GLY A 191 6.70 -27.67 21.68
C GLY A 191 7.01 -28.40 22.99
N ASP A 192 8.25 -28.86 23.14
CA ASP A 192 8.73 -29.53 24.37
C ASP A 192 9.09 -28.56 25.51
N TYR A 193 9.02 -27.25 25.28
CA TYR A 193 9.37 -26.26 26.30
C TYR A 193 8.24 -26.14 27.33
N PRO A 194 8.53 -26.18 28.66
CA PRO A 194 7.50 -26.13 29.69
C PRO A 194 6.62 -24.87 29.61
N LEU A 195 5.31 -25.07 29.41
CA LEU A 195 4.33 -24.00 29.38
C LEU A 195 3.88 -23.62 30.80
N LYS A 196 3.98 -22.35 31.15
CA LYS A 196 3.34 -21.77 32.34
C LYS A 196 2.00 -21.18 31.94
N LEU A 197 0.93 -21.72 32.51
CA LEU A 197 -0.45 -21.28 32.27
C LEU A 197 -1.02 -20.70 33.56
N ARG A 198 -1.47 -19.45 33.53
CA ARG A 198 -2.32 -18.85 34.56
C ARG A 198 -3.71 -18.66 34.00
N ILE A 199 -4.70 -19.14 34.73
CA ILE A 199 -6.11 -18.95 34.41
C ILE A 199 -6.69 -18.08 35.51
N GLN A 200 -7.30 -16.96 35.13
CA GLN A 200 -8.02 -16.08 36.04
C GLN A 200 -9.52 -16.26 35.78
N VAL A 201 -10.26 -16.56 36.84
CA VAL A 201 -11.72 -16.65 36.83
C VAL A 201 -12.22 -15.73 37.92
N GLN A 202 -12.93 -14.66 37.54
CA GLN A 202 -13.57 -13.78 38.50
C GLN A 202 -14.95 -14.35 38.80
N GLY A 203 -15.11 -14.90 40.00
CA GLY A 203 -16.45 -15.24 40.51
C GLY A 203 -17.22 -13.95 40.75
N SER A 204 -18.37 -13.80 40.11
CA SER A 204 -19.36 -12.83 40.56
C SER A 204 -19.88 -13.31 41.91
N VAL A 205 -19.27 -12.83 43.00
CA VAL A 205 -19.87 -12.96 44.32
C VAL A 205 -21.13 -12.09 44.28
N GLY A 206 -22.28 -12.75 44.13
CA GLY A 206 -23.57 -12.10 44.37
C GLY A 206 -23.54 -11.53 45.78
N LEU A 207 -23.61 -10.21 45.88
CA LEU A 207 -23.96 -9.55 47.13
C LEU A 207 -25.46 -9.77 47.30
N ASP A 208 -25.81 -10.80 48.07
CA ASP A 208 -27.11 -10.88 48.77
C ASP A 208 -27.11 -9.91 49.96
#